data_AF-A0A7C1E5B0-F1
#
_entry.id   AF-A0A7C1E5B0-F1
#
_cell.length_a   1.000
_cell.length_b   1.000
_cell.length_c   1.000
_cell.angle_alpha   90.00
_cell.angle_beta   90.00
_cell.angle_gamma   90.00
#
_symmetry.space_group_name_H-M   'P 1'
#
loop_
_entity.id
_entity.type
_entity.pdbx_description
1 polymer ?
#
loop_
_entity_poly.entity_id
_entity_poly.type
_entity_poly.pdbx_seq_one_letter_code
_entity_poly.pdbx_strand_id
1 'polypeptide(L)'
;MPDAIHIGARYWIGQSQIGGSIGWWPGVPNLFIFSYKYVATLGGDYYYHFGPTSKYSDLKPWYARAGLNCWLIAWENYTESILFLPVRIGRDVYFNSDTGFSLDAGAGVIITGSGEGYRRLDPVFSIRFFHRL
;
A
#
# COMPACT_ATOMS: atom_id res chain seq x y z
N MET A 1 10.17 -5.91 -3.03
CA MET A 1 9.15 -6.98 -3.01
C MET A 1 7.95 -6.49 -3.80
N PRO A 2 7.31 -7.28 -4.69
CA PRO A 2 6.11 -6.83 -5.39
C PRO A 2 5.00 -6.49 -4.37
N ASP A 3 4.31 -5.37 -4.57
CA ASP A 3 3.15 -4.99 -3.74
C ASP A 3 2.00 -5.95 -4.09
N ALA A 4 1.31 -6.48 -3.07
CA ALA A 4 0.23 -7.44 -3.27
C ALA A 4 -0.95 -6.82 -4.03
N ILE A 5 -1.90 -7.64 -4.48
CA ILE A 5 -3.19 -7.11 -4.96
C ILE A 5 -4.02 -6.75 -3.73
N HIS A 6 -4.45 -5.50 -3.61
CA HIS A 6 -5.16 -5.01 -2.43
C HIS A 6 -6.60 -4.61 -2.75
N ILE A 7 -7.49 -4.88 -1.80
CA ILE A 7 -8.84 -4.33 -1.71
C ILE A 7 -8.97 -3.66 -0.33
N GLY A 8 -9.60 -2.50 -0.28
CA GLY A 8 -9.74 -1.76 0.97
C GLY A 8 -10.81 -0.68 0.93
N ALA A 9 -11.05 -0.12 2.11
CA ALA A 9 -11.99 0.98 2.31
C ALA A 9 -11.26 2.16 2.95
N ARG A 10 -11.74 3.37 2.68
CA ARG A 10 -11.22 4.59 3.29
C ARG A 10 -12.35 5.49 3.75
N TYR A 11 -12.10 6.19 4.83
CA TYR A 11 -12.97 7.23 5.36
C TYR A 11 -12.28 8.58 5.24
N TRP A 12 -13.04 9.60 4.83
CA TRP A 12 -12.53 10.94 4.56
C TRP A 12 -13.00 11.94 5.62
N ILE A 13 -12.05 12.74 6.13
CA ILE A 13 -12.29 13.84 7.07
C ILE A 13 -11.49 15.06 6.60
N GLY A 14 -12.15 16.02 5.93
CA GLY A 14 -11.53 17.31 5.54
C GLY A 14 -10.49 17.19 4.43
N GLN A 15 -9.20 17.09 4.77
CA GLN A 15 -8.13 16.77 3.81
C GLN A 15 -7.37 15.49 4.21
N SER A 16 -7.82 14.81 5.26
CA SER A 16 -7.23 13.57 5.74
C SER A 16 -8.08 12.37 5.34
N GLN A 17 -7.45 11.24 5.05
CA GLN A 17 -8.14 9.95 4.90
C GLN A 17 -7.51 8.91 5.80
N ILE A 18 -8.32 7.99 6.33
CA ILE A 18 -7.86 6.81 7.05
C ILE A 18 -8.43 5.59 6.34
N GLY A 19 -7.60 4.59 6.10
CA GLY A 19 -7.97 3.42 5.34
C GLY A 19 -7.49 2.12 5.94
N GLY A 20 -8.22 1.06 5.64
CA GLY A 20 -7.82 -0.33 5.87
C GLY A 20 -7.82 -1.09 4.56
N SER A 21 -6.87 -2.02 4.40
CA SER A 21 -6.81 -2.89 3.23
C SER A 21 -6.39 -4.30 3.60
N ILE A 22 -6.88 -5.25 2.82
CA ILE A 22 -6.38 -6.61 2.78
C ILE A 22 -5.83 -6.85 1.39
N GLY A 23 -4.77 -7.64 1.31
CA GLY A 23 -4.17 -7.98 0.03
C GLY A 23 -3.64 -9.40 -0.01
N TRP A 24 -3.46 -9.88 -1.23
CA TRP A 24 -2.98 -11.22 -1.50
C TRP A 24 -2.12 -11.25 -2.75
N TRP A 25 -1.12 -12.12 -2.74
CA TRP A 25 -0.29 -12.41 -3.90
C TRP A 25 0.00 -13.92 -3.98
N PRO A 26 -0.33 -14.59 -5.09
CA PRO A 26 0.00 -15.99 -5.27
C PRO A 26 1.51 -16.18 -5.37
N GLY A 27 2.02 -17.21 -4.70
CA GLY A 27 3.38 -17.68 -4.91
C GLY A 27 3.60 -18.22 -6.31
N VAL A 28 4.85 -18.16 -6.78
CA VAL A 28 5.27 -18.80 -8.03
C VAL A 28 6.23 -19.94 -7.66
N PRO A 29 5.77 -21.20 -7.60
CA PRO A 29 6.65 -22.32 -7.31
C PRO A 29 7.75 -22.41 -8.38
N ASN A 30 8.99 -22.66 -7.96
CA ASN A 30 10.18 -22.82 -8.81
C ASN A 30 10.78 -21.55 -9.43
N LEU A 31 10.41 -20.35 -8.99
CA LEU A 31 11.19 -19.15 -9.30
C LEU A 31 12.30 -18.98 -8.25
N PHE A 32 13.57 -19.10 -8.66
CA PHE A 32 14.77 -19.12 -7.79
C PHE A 32 14.87 -17.94 -6.80
N ILE A 33 14.12 -16.85 -7.03
CA ILE A 33 14.18 -15.60 -6.27
C ILE A 33 12.92 -15.40 -5.39
N PHE A 34 11.84 -16.15 -5.61
CA PHE A 34 10.53 -15.94 -4.94
C PHE A 34 9.79 -17.26 -4.62
N SER A 35 10.44 -18.18 -3.89
CA SER A 35 9.86 -19.48 -3.52
C SER A 35 8.96 -19.42 -2.28
N TYR A 36 7.98 -18.52 -2.25
CA TYR A 36 6.89 -18.54 -1.26
C TYR A 36 5.62 -19.16 -1.87
N LYS A 37 4.74 -19.74 -1.04
CA LYS A 37 3.44 -20.29 -1.45
C LYS A 37 2.40 -19.20 -1.67
N TYR A 38 2.33 -18.24 -0.77
CA TYR A 38 1.50 -17.05 -0.91
C TYR A 38 1.98 -15.94 0.03
N VAL A 39 1.59 -14.71 -0.28
CA VAL A 39 1.66 -13.57 0.63
C VAL A 39 0.25 -13.08 0.90
N ALA A 40 -0.09 -12.90 2.17
CA ALA A 40 -1.28 -12.18 2.59
C ALA A 40 -0.85 -10.89 3.31
N THR A 41 -1.60 -9.82 3.12
CA THR A 41 -1.26 -8.52 3.72
C THR A 41 -2.47 -7.92 4.40
N LEU A 42 -2.26 -7.33 5.57
CA LEU A 42 -3.22 -6.48 6.26
C LEU A 42 -2.58 -5.12 6.47
N GLY A 43 -3.24 -4.06 6.03
CA GLY A 43 -2.69 -2.71 6.01
C GLY A 43 -3.64 -1.68 6.60
N GLY A 44 -3.07 -0.74 7.36
CA GLY A 44 -3.71 0.52 7.72
C GLY A 44 -2.96 1.68 7.09
N ASP A 45 -3.68 2.69 6.61
CA ASP A 45 -3.10 3.84 5.94
C ASP A 45 -3.69 5.15 6.46
N TYR A 46 -2.82 6.16 6.63
CA TYR A 46 -3.19 7.55 6.81
C TYR A 46 -2.74 8.37 5.60
N TYR A 47 -3.63 9.24 5.13
CA TYR A 47 -3.40 10.15 4.01
C TYR A 47 -3.59 11.57 4.48
N TYR A 48 -2.75 12.47 3.97
CA TYR A 48 -2.97 13.90 4.04
C TYR A 48 -2.87 14.50 2.64
N HIS A 49 -3.95 15.16 2.20
CA HIS A 49 -4.07 15.74 0.87
C HIS A 49 -3.70 17.23 0.87
N PHE A 50 -2.97 17.65 -0.16
CA PHE A 50 -2.46 19.01 -0.30
C PHE A 50 -2.35 19.42 -1.78
N GLY A 51 -1.95 20.67 -2.02
CA GLY A 51 -1.87 21.25 -3.37
C GLY A 51 -3.14 21.98 -3.82
N PRO A 52 -3.28 22.24 -5.14
CA PRO A 52 -4.42 22.96 -5.70
C PRO A 52 -5.69 22.10 -5.73
N THR A 53 -6.86 22.71 -5.80
CA THR A 53 -8.12 21.98 -5.92
C THR A 53 -8.28 21.30 -7.29
N SER A 54 -9.10 20.26 -7.33
CA SER A 54 -9.49 19.56 -8.57
C SER A 54 -10.91 19.97 -8.95
N LYS A 55 -11.22 19.95 -10.25
CA LYS A 55 -12.59 20.15 -10.75
C LYS A 55 -13.57 19.08 -10.21
N TYR A 56 -13.06 17.88 -9.91
CA TYR A 56 -13.87 16.70 -9.61
C TYR A 56 -13.86 16.32 -8.11
N SER A 57 -13.25 17.13 -7.25
CA SER A 57 -13.03 16.74 -5.86
C SER A 57 -12.65 17.92 -4.98
N ASP A 58 -13.28 18.02 -3.81
CA ASP A 58 -12.87 18.94 -2.74
C ASP A 58 -11.58 18.46 -2.04
N LEU A 59 -11.32 17.15 -2.08
CA LEU A 59 -10.03 16.56 -1.73
C LEU A 59 -8.99 16.97 -2.75
N LYS A 60 -7.91 17.59 -2.27
CA LYS A 60 -6.78 17.99 -3.13
C LYS A 60 -6.12 16.74 -3.73
N PRO A 61 -5.63 16.80 -4.99
CA PRO A 61 -5.21 15.62 -5.71
C PRO A 61 -3.86 15.08 -5.25
N TRP A 62 -2.97 15.91 -4.71
CA TRP A 62 -1.69 15.44 -4.18
C TRP A 62 -1.85 14.95 -2.75
N TYR A 63 -1.12 13.92 -2.36
CA TYR A 63 -1.17 13.40 -1.00
C TYR A 63 0.17 12.85 -0.52
N ALA A 64 0.37 12.91 0.79
CA ALA A 64 1.35 12.12 1.51
C ALA A 64 0.61 10.98 2.21
N ARG A 65 1.22 9.79 2.22
CA ARG A 65 0.64 8.58 2.78
C ARG A 65 1.66 7.95 3.72
N ALA A 66 1.23 7.63 4.93
CA ALA A 66 1.97 6.77 5.85
C ALA A 66 1.13 5.52 6.09
N GLY A 67 1.71 4.35 5.89
CA GLY A 67 1.03 3.08 6.07
C GLY A 67 1.73 2.22 7.12
N LEU A 68 1.00 1.25 7.65
CA LEU A 68 1.53 0.16 8.45
C LEU A 68 0.94 -1.15 7.90
N ASN A 69 1.80 -2.03 7.41
CA ASN A 69 1.39 -3.27 6.76
C ASN A 69 2.00 -4.46 7.50
N CYS A 70 1.16 -5.42 7.85
CA CYS A 70 1.60 -6.75 8.28
C CYS A 70 1.55 -7.67 7.06
N TRP A 71 2.68 -8.26 6.71
CA TRP A 71 2.80 -9.25 5.65
C TRP A 71 2.95 -10.62 6.28
N LEU A 72 2.11 -11.55 5.87
CA LEU A 72 2.17 -12.96 6.23
C LEU A 72 2.65 -13.72 5.00
N ILE A 73 3.90 -14.16 5.03
CA ILE A 73 4.56 -14.88 3.95
C ILE A 73 4.58 -16.35 4.32
N ALA A 74 3.81 -17.15 3.58
CA ALA A 74 3.82 -18.60 3.75
C ALA A 74 4.90 -19.20 2.87
N TRP A 75 5.94 -19.76 3.49
CA TRP A 75 6.98 -20.54 2.83
C TRP A 75 6.56 -22.02 2.78
N GLU A 76 7.41 -22.88 2.24
CA GLU A 76 7.11 -24.31 2.19
C GLU A 76 6.91 -24.92 3.59
N ASN A 77 7.79 -24.55 4.52
CA ASN A 77 7.94 -25.21 5.82
C ASN A 77 7.61 -24.30 7.02
N TYR A 78 7.42 -23.00 6.81
CA TYR A 78 7.13 -22.04 7.89
C TYR A 78 6.34 -20.83 7.36
N THR A 79 5.77 -20.06 8.28
CA THR A 79 5.16 -18.76 7.97
C THR A 79 5.95 -17.68 8.67
N GLU A 80 6.26 -16.62 7.95
CA GLU A 80 6.93 -15.42 8.48
C GLU A 80 5.96 -14.26 8.50
N SER A 81 6.00 -13.46 9.57
CA SER A 81 5.31 -12.18 9.66
C SER A 81 6.31 -11.02 9.57
N ILE A 82 6.07 -10.08 8.67
CA ILE A 82 6.89 -8.88 8.51
C ILE A 82 6.02 -7.65 8.77
N LEU A 83 6.47 -6.77 9.65
CA LEU A 83 5.86 -5.45 9.83
C LEU A 83 6.60 -4.43 8.97
N PHE A 84 5.87 -3.76 8.09
CA PHE A 84 6.41 -2.85 7.09
C PHE A 84 5.76 -1.48 7.17
N LEU A 85 6.57 -0.43 7.24
CA LEU A 85 6.14 0.96 7.34
C LEU A 85 6.49 1.73 6.07
N PRO A 86 5.58 1.79 5.07
CA PRO A 86 5.77 2.63 3.90
C PRO A 86 5.40 4.09 4.17
N VAL A 87 6.22 4.99 3.64
CA VAL A 87 5.89 6.41 3.48
C VAL A 87 5.95 6.73 1.98
N ARG A 88 4.87 7.31 1.46
CA ARG A 88 4.69 7.55 0.03
C ARG A 88 4.16 8.95 -0.24
N ILE A 89 4.46 9.47 -1.42
CA ILE A 89 3.83 10.66 -1.99
C ILE A 89 3.14 10.24 -3.29
N GLY A 90 1.98 10.81 -3.54
CA GLY A 90 1.19 10.42 -4.70
C GLY A 90 0.24 11.49 -5.17
N ARG A 91 -0.49 11.13 -6.22
CA ARG A 91 -1.51 11.96 -6.84
C ARG A 91 -2.70 11.11 -7.28
N ASP A 92 -3.90 11.63 -7.01
CA ASP A 92 -5.15 11.14 -7.56
C ASP A 92 -5.44 11.79 -8.92
N VAL A 93 -5.76 10.94 -9.89
CA VAL A 93 -6.21 11.29 -11.23
C VAL A 93 -7.67 10.90 -11.33
N TYR A 94 -8.54 11.91 -11.40
CA TYR A 94 -9.99 11.74 -11.42
C TYR A 94 -10.51 11.65 -12.85
N PHE A 95 -11.36 10.66 -13.13
CA PHE A 95 -12.14 10.60 -14.37
C PHE A 95 -13.46 11.35 -14.25
N ASN A 96 -14.07 11.29 -13.06
CA ASN A 96 -15.28 12.01 -12.68
C ASN A 96 -15.28 12.27 -11.15
N SER A 97 -16.40 12.73 -10.60
CA SER A 97 -16.54 12.99 -9.15
C SER A 97 -16.36 11.74 -8.29
N ASP A 98 -16.57 10.55 -8.84
CA ASP A 98 -16.72 9.34 -8.03
C ASP A 98 -15.61 8.32 -8.29
N THR A 99 -14.87 8.43 -9.40
CA THR A 99 -13.90 7.42 -9.83
C THR A 99 -12.60 8.01 -10.33
N GLY A 100 -11.53 7.25 -10.15
CA GLY A 100 -10.20 7.61 -10.61
C GLY A 100 -9.15 6.56 -10.26
N PHE A 101 -7.89 6.93 -10.48
CA PHE A 101 -6.74 6.16 -10.02
C PHE A 101 -5.83 7.01 -9.14
N SER A 102 -5.30 6.39 -8.10
CA SER A 102 -4.20 6.91 -7.30
C SER A 102 -2.89 6.34 -7.83
N LEU A 103 -1.89 7.20 -7.99
CA LEU A 103 -0.50 6.83 -8.32
C LEU A 103 0.40 7.32 -7.19
N ASP A 104 1.17 6.42 -6.57
CA ASP A 104 2.16 6.82 -5.57
C ASP A 104 3.48 6.07 -5.70
N ALA A 105 4.52 6.73 -5.17
CA ALA A 105 5.84 6.16 -4.99
C ALA A 105 6.44 6.64 -3.66
N GLY A 106 7.38 5.88 -3.13
CA GLY A 106 8.06 6.20 -1.90
C GLY A 106 9.04 5.13 -1.47
N ALA A 107 9.27 5.07 -0.17
CA ALA A 107 10.11 4.05 0.45
C ALA A 107 9.40 3.48 1.67
N GLY A 108 9.75 2.26 2.05
CA GLY A 108 9.36 1.71 3.34
C GLY A 108 10.50 1.01 4.03
N VAL A 109 10.29 0.82 5.33
CA VAL A 109 11.24 0.14 6.20
C VAL A 109 10.55 -1.06 6.83
N ILE A 110 11.28 -2.16 6.91
CA ILE A 110 10.87 -3.32 7.70
C ILE A 110 11.17 -3.00 9.16
N ILE A 111 10.13 -3.02 10.00
CA ILE A 111 10.23 -2.78 11.44
C ILE A 111 10.54 -4.09 12.17
N THR A 112 9.90 -5.20 11.77
CA THR A 112 10.11 -6.52 12.35
C THR A 112 10.15 -7.60 11.26
N GLY A 113 10.98 -8.62 11.47
CA GLY A 113 11.15 -9.79 10.59
C GLY A 113 12.11 -10.79 11.24
N SER A 114 12.15 -12.02 10.75
CA SER A 114 12.85 -13.13 11.41
C SER A 114 14.32 -13.36 10.99
N GLY A 115 14.82 -12.65 9.97
CA GLY A 115 16.23 -12.64 9.55
C GLY A 115 17.11 -11.55 10.18
N GLU A 116 18.42 -11.80 10.27
CA GLU A 116 19.38 -10.76 10.66
C GLU A 116 19.64 -9.82 9.47
N GLY A 117 19.27 -8.53 9.58
CA GLY A 117 19.64 -7.51 8.58
C GLY A 117 18.61 -6.40 8.24
N TYR A 118 17.54 -6.22 9.01
CA TYR A 118 16.44 -5.31 8.62
C TYR A 118 16.68 -3.82 8.91
N ARG A 119 17.59 -3.21 8.15
CA ARG A 119 17.62 -1.75 7.94
C ARG A 119 17.68 -1.42 6.45
N ARG A 120 16.91 -2.16 5.65
CA ARG A 120 16.80 -1.91 4.21
C ARG A 120 15.65 -0.94 3.95
N LEU A 121 15.95 0.14 3.25
CA LEU A 121 14.94 0.99 2.62
C LEU A 121 14.54 0.33 1.31
N ASP A 122 13.28 -0.07 1.22
CA ASP A 122 12.73 -0.68 0.02
C ASP A 122 11.89 0.34 -0.75
N PRO A 123 12.13 0.53 -2.05
CA PRO A 123 11.27 1.37 -2.86
C PRO A 123 9.88 0.74 -2.95
N VAL A 124 8.86 1.58 -2.91
CA VAL A 124 7.46 1.18 -3.03
C VAL A 124 6.76 2.05 -4.06
N PHE A 125 5.88 1.43 -4.82
CA PHE A 125 5.06 2.11 -5.81
C PHE A 125 3.69 1.43 -5.84
N SER A 126 2.64 2.19 -6.11
CA SER A 126 1.33 1.60 -6.34
C SER A 126 0.49 2.37 -7.35
N ILE A 127 -0.38 1.60 -8.00
CA ILE A 127 -1.47 2.08 -8.82
C ILE A 127 -2.74 1.51 -8.20
N ARG A 128 -3.72 2.36 -7.92
CA ARG A 128 -4.95 1.93 -7.26
C ARG A 128 -6.17 2.56 -7.90
N PHE A 129 -7.09 1.73 -8.38
CA PHE A 129 -8.42 2.19 -8.75
C PHE A 129 -9.21 2.54 -7.48
N PHE A 130 -9.99 3.62 -7.51
CA PHE A 130 -10.92 3.94 -6.45
C PHE A 130 -12.30 4.34 -6.99
N HIS A 131 -13.31 4.04 -6.17
CA HIS A 131 -14.67 4.54 -6.30
C HIS A 131 -15.09 5.17 -4.97
N ARG A 132 -15.71 6.35 -5.02
CA ARG A 132 -16.19 7.13 -3.88
C ARG A 132 -17.71 7.02 -3.79
N LEU A 133 -18.20 6.80 -2.57
CA LEU A 133 -19.61 6.71 -2.23
C LEU A 133 -20.08 8.01 -1.56
#